data_AF-A0A3N5TIS0-F1
#
_entry.id   AF-A0A3N5TIS0-F1
#
_cell.length_a   1.000
_cell.length_b   1.000
_cell.length_c   1.000
_cell.angle_alpha   90.00
_cell.angle_beta   90.00
_cell.angle_gamma   90.00
#
_symmetry.space_group_name_H-M   'P 1'
#
loop_
_entity.id
_entity.type
_entity.pdbx_description
1 polymer ?
#
loop_
_entity_poly.entity_id
_entity_poly.type
_entity_poly.pdbx_seq_one_letter_code
_entity_poly.pdbx_strand_id
1 'polypeptide(L)' 'METKMAKRYYTLVQKVDGKWTPQFGDYSREAVYEERQNLLDGWYYGERGMAKKLKVIATGDEQEMINIAIQAMNA' A
#
# COMPACT_ATOMS: atom_id res chain seq x y z
N MET A 1 6.20 32.12 0.90
CA MET A 1 5.49 30.87 1.25
C MET A 1 5.97 29.81 0.28
N GLU A 2 6.89 28.95 0.72
CA GLU A 2 7.27 27.80 -0.09
C GLU A 2 6.07 26.84 -0.16
N THR A 3 5.59 26.60 -1.37
CA THR A 3 4.61 25.56 -1.67
C THR A 3 5.25 24.24 -1.22
N LYS A 4 4.82 23.73 -0.06
CA LYS A 4 5.16 22.39 0.41
C LYS A 4 4.59 21.43 -0.65
N MET A 5 5.39 21.07 -1.65
CA MET A 5 5.04 20.05 -2.64
C MET A 5 4.54 18.87 -1.82
N ALA A 6 3.24 18.56 -1.91
CA ALA A 6 2.63 17.52 -1.10
C ALA A 6 3.46 16.25 -1.30
N LYS A 7 4.22 15.85 -0.27
CA LYS A 7 5.11 14.70 -0.38
C LYS A 7 4.23 13.51 -0.67
N ARG A 8 4.49 12.86 -1.80
CA ARG A 8 3.75 11.68 -2.22
C ARG A 8 3.94 10.60 -1.16
N TYR A 9 2.84 10.10 -0.63
CA TYR A 9 2.79 9.00 0.31
C TYR A 9 2.46 7.72 -0.44
N TYR A 10 3.20 6.65 -0.19
CA TYR A 10 3.03 5.39 -0.86
C TYR A 10 2.34 4.42 0.10
N THR A 11 1.32 3.73 -0.36
CA THR A 11 0.57 2.75 0.45
C THR A 11 0.60 1.40 -0.24
N LEU A 12 1.08 0.39 0.46
CA LEU A 12 0.92 -1.02 0.11
C LEU A 12 -0.51 -1.45 0.43
N VAL A 13 -1.19 -1.95 -0.57
CA VAL A 13 -2.54 -2.52 -0.46
C VAL A 13 -2.52 -3.98 -0.85
N GLN A 14 -3.33 -4.77 -0.14
CA GLN A 14 -3.52 -6.19 -0.38
C GLN A 14 -4.98 -6.45 -0.72
N LYS A 15 -5.25 -7.37 -1.64
CA LYS A 15 -6.60 -7.91 -1.83
C LYS A 15 -6.84 -9.06 -0.86
N VAL A 16 -7.77 -8.87 0.07
CA VAL A 16 -8.24 -9.87 1.05
C VAL A 16 -9.73 -10.06 0.83
N ASP A 17 -10.19 -11.31 0.69
CA ASP A 17 -11.60 -11.66 0.48
C ASP A 17 -12.29 -10.84 -0.64
N GLY A 18 -11.56 -10.61 -1.73
CA GLY A 18 -12.08 -9.89 -2.88
C GLY A 18 -12.05 -8.36 -2.76
N LYS A 19 -11.61 -7.79 -1.64
CA LYS A 19 -11.51 -6.35 -1.40
C LYS A 19 -10.07 -5.90 -1.19
N TRP A 20 -9.70 -4.76 -1.78
CA TRP A 20 -8.44 -4.08 -1.51
C TRP A 20 -8.50 -3.41 -0.14
N THR A 21 -7.47 -3.62 0.67
CA THR A 21 -7.30 -3.09 2.01
C THR A 21 -5.88 -2.55 2.18
N PRO A 22 -5.68 -1.45 2.94
CA PRO A 22 -4.34 -0.95 3.23
C PRO A 22 -3.61 -1.92 4.16
N GLN A 23 -2.27 -1.96 4.07
CA GLN A 23 -1.41 -2.79 4.91
C GLN A 23 -0.28 -1.98 5.54
N PHE A 24 0.43 -1.21 4.72
CA PHE A 24 1.60 -0.43 5.14
C PHE A 24 1.69 0.85 4.30
N GLY A 25 2.26 1.91 4.86
CA GLY A 25 2.51 3.12 4.10
C GLY A 25 3.72 3.89 4.60
N ASP A 26 4.42 4.54 3.67
CA ASP A 26 5.61 5.33 3.94
C ASP A 26 5.78 6.43 2.87
N TYR A 27 6.53 7.49 3.19
CA TYR A 27 6.95 8.46 2.18
C TYR A 27 8.07 7.91 1.28
N SER A 28 8.79 6.88 1.74
CA SER A 28 9.77 6.14 0.95
C SER A 28 9.08 5.10 0.09
N ARG A 29 9.14 5.29 -1.23
CA ARG A 29 8.69 4.27 -2.19
C ARG A 29 9.47 2.98 -2.01
N GLU A 30 10.77 3.06 -1.75
CA GLU A 30 11.66 1.91 -1.63
C GLU A 30 11.25 1.03 -0.44
N ALA A 31 11.01 1.64 0.73
CA ALA A 31 10.54 0.91 1.91
C ALA A 31 9.22 0.16 1.66
N VAL A 32 8.28 0.79 0.94
CA VAL A 32 6.99 0.15 0.60
C VAL A 32 7.16 -1.00 -0.39
N TYR A 33 8.15 -0.93 -1.28
CA TYR A 33 8.47 -2.01 -2.22
C TYR A 33 9.22 -3.15 -1.55
N GLU A 34 10.12 -2.86 -0.62
CA GLU A 34 10.78 -3.87 0.23
C GLU A 34 9.74 -4.64 1.05
N GLU A 35 8.79 -3.93 1.66
CA GLU A 35 7.72 -4.58 2.43
C GLU A 35 6.83 -5.46 1.55
N ARG A 36 6.51 -4.99 0.34
CA ARG A 36 5.83 -5.81 -0.66
C ARG A 36 6.63 -7.08 -0.97
N GLN A 37 7.94 -6.99 -1.11
CA GLN A 37 8.80 -8.13 -1.43
C GLN A 37 8.85 -9.12 -0.25
N ASN A 38 9.01 -8.63 0.98
CA ASN A 38 8.97 -9.46 2.20
C ASN A 38 7.66 -10.25 2.30
N LEU A 39 6.53 -9.62 1.97
CA LEU A 39 5.22 -10.28 1.97
C LEU A 39 5.06 -11.34 0.87
N LEU A 40 5.68 -11.14 -0.30
CA LEU A 40 5.69 -12.11 -1.41
C LEU A 40 6.59 -13.30 -1.10
N ASP A 41 7.74 -13.05 -0.49
CA ASP A 41 8.73 -14.08 -0.12
C ASP A 41 8.30 -14.90 1.11
N GLY A 42 7.22 -14.47 1.77
CA GLY A 42 6.57 -15.22 2.86
C GLY A 42 7.19 -14.98 4.23
N TRP A 43 8.02 -13.95 4.40
CA TRP A 43 8.77 -13.71 5.64
C TRP A 43 7.89 -13.37 6.86
N TYR A 44 6.71 -12.77 6.65
CA TYR A 44 5.88 -12.26 7.76
C TYR A 44 4.81 -13.22 8.29
N TYR A 45 4.35 -14.19 7.49
CA TYR A 45 3.13 -14.95 7.83
C TYR A 45 3.29 -16.47 7.82
N GLY A 46 4.50 -17.02 7.59
CA GLY A 46 4.73 -18.47 7.56
C GLY A 46 4.07 -19.20 6.38
N GLU A 47 3.06 -18.62 5.75
CA GLU A 47 2.40 -19.09 4.55
C GLU A 47 3.17 -18.63 3.30
N ARG A 48 4.22 -19.37 2.96
CA ARG A 48 4.82 -19.30 1.61
C ARG A 48 3.71 -19.62 0.59
N GLY A 49 3.35 -18.66 -0.24
CA GLY A 49 2.65 -18.94 -1.49
C GLY A 49 1.12 -18.77 -1.52
N MET A 50 0.49 -18.12 -0.53
CA MET A 50 -0.80 -17.50 -0.82
C MET A 50 -0.54 -16.43 -1.90
N ALA A 51 -1.21 -16.53 -3.06
CA ALA A 51 -1.08 -15.58 -4.15
C ALA A 51 -1.64 -14.20 -3.72
N LYS A 52 -0.87 -13.47 -2.90
CA LYS A 52 -1.22 -12.16 -2.39
C LYS A 52 -1.28 -11.21 -3.57
N LYS A 53 -2.48 -10.73 -3.90
CA LYS A 53 -2.63 -9.63 -4.84
C LYS A 53 -2.23 -8.35 -4.11
N LEU A 54 -0.98 -7.94 -4.31
CA LEU A 54 -0.40 -6.74 -3.72
C LEU A 54 -0.27 -5.64 -4.78
N LYS A 55 -0.56 -4.39 -4.41
CA LYS A 55 -0.31 -3.20 -5.22
C LYS A 55 0.25 -2.09 -4.34
N VAL A 56 1.01 -1.18 -4.93
CA VAL A 56 1.43 0.06 -4.28
C VAL A 56 0.68 1.21 -4.96
N ILE A 57 -0.01 2.00 -4.16
CA ILE A 57 -0.66 3.24 -4.61
C ILE A 57 0.10 4.45 -4.08
N ALA A 58 -0.10 5.60 -4.73
CA ALA A 58 0.51 6.85 -4.36
C ALA A 58 -0.57 7.92 -4.15
N THR A 59 -0.65 8.47 -2.95
CA THR A 59 -1.68 9.43 -2.50
C THR A 59 -1.01 10.55 -1.69
N GLY A 60 -1.80 11.41 -1.05
CA GLY A 60 -1.36 12.09 0.17
C GLY A 60 -1.32 11.13 1.36
N ASP A 61 -0.74 11.59 2.47
CA ASP A 61 -0.58 10.86 3.73
C ASP A 61 -1.82 10.91 4.64
N GLU A 62 -2.82 11.71 4.29
CA GLU A 62 -4.08 11.74 5.01
C GLU A 62 -4.89 10.46 4.77
N GLN A 63 -5.42 9.87 5.85
CA GLN A 63 -6.21 8.65 5.81
C GLN A 63 -7.42 8.75 4.86
N GLU A 64 -8.01 9.94 4.72
CA GLU A 64 -9.11 10.19 3.79
C GLU A 64 -8.70 9.97 2.33
N MET A 65 -7.53 10.50 1.91
CA MET A 65 -7.02 10.32 0.55
C MET A 65 -6.72 8.85 0.25
N ILE A 66 -6.17 8.13 1.23
CA ILE A 66 -5.92 6.69 1.14
C ILE A 66 -7.25 5.93 0.98
N ASN A 67 -8.26 6.26 1.80
CA ASN A 67 -9.57 5.63 1.76
C ASN A 67 -10.28 5.84 0.43
N ILE A 68 -10.27 7.06 -0.12
CA ILE A 68 -10.85 7.38 -1.43
C ILE A 68 -10.19 6.54 -2.52
N ALA A 69 -8.86 6.44 -2.53
CA ALA A 69 -8.14 5.65 -3.51
C ALA A 69 -8.49 4.15 -3.40
N ILE A 70 -8.60 3.61 -2.18
CA ILE A 70 -8.97 2.22 -1.95
C ILE A 70 -10.42 1.94 -2.33
N GLN A 71 -11.35 2.87 -2.05
CA GLN A 71 -12.73 2.78 -2.50
C GLN A 71 -12.82 2.73 -4.02
N ALA A 72 -12.08 3.59 -4.74
CA ALA A 72 -12.02 3.57 -6.19
C ALA A 72 -11.46 2.26 -6.76
N MET A 73 -10.57 1.57 -6.04
CA MET A 73 -10.06 0.25 -6.43
C MET A 73 -11.06 -0.90 -6.20
N ASN A 74 -12.06 -0.70 -5.35
CA ASN A 74 -13.07 -1.68 -4.96
C ASN A 74 -14.42 -1.49 -5.66
N ALA A 75 -14.61 -0.36 -6.34
CA ALA A 75 -15.75 -0.10 -7.23
C ALA A 75 -15.69 -1.02 -8.46
#